data_AF-A0AAQ3W934-F1
#
_entry.id   AF-A0AAQ3W934-F1
#
_cell.length_a   1.000
_cell.length_b   1.000
_cell.length_c   1.000
_cell.angle_alpha   90.00
_cell.angle_beta   90.00
_cell.angle_gamma   90.00
#
_symmetry.space_group_name_H-M   'P 1'
#
loop_
_entity.id
_entity.type
_entity.pdbx_description
1 polymer ?
#
loop_
_entity_poly.entity_id
_entity_poly.type
_entity_poly.pdbx_seq_one_letter_code
_entity_poly.pdbx_strand_id
1 'polypeptide(L)'
;MSKKYLNYVGEIITDVEYHGLGDPEAFLEVHMDVELPFRLYCRMGNEDWEEVSEQERLELIDQLQDKKSKFSKSDYRFYTLDFYLASLGGL
;
A
#
# COMPACT_ATOMS: atom_id res chain seq x y z
N MET A 1 13.73 -24.43 -2.22
CA MET A 1 13.41 -23.27 -1.37
C MET A 1 12.00 -22.84 -1.72
N SER A 2 11.14 -22.60 -0.72
CA SER A 2 9.80 -22.05 -0.98
C SER A 2 9.93 -20.62 -1.49
N LYS A 3 9.11 -20.23 -2.48
CA LYS A 3 9.14 -18.88 -3.03
C LYS A 3 8.60 -17.90 -1.98
N LYS A 4 9.34 -16.82 -1.75
CA LYS A 4 8.94 -15.74 -0.86
C LYS A 4 8.60 -14.50 -1.68
N TYR A 5 7.68 -13.70 -1.16
CA TYR A 5 7.19 -12.48 -1.79
C TYR A 5 7.35 -11.33 -0.81
N LEU A 6 7.79 -10.17 -1.30
CA LEU A 6 8.00 -8.99 -0.47
C LEU A 6 6.68 -8.20 -0.40
N ASN A 7 6.10 -8.12 0.79
CA ASN A 7 4.86 -7.40 1.06
C ASN A 7 5.18 -6.05 1.71
N TYR A 8 4.52 -4.99 1.27
CA TYR A 8 4.60 -3.72 1.99
C TYR A 8 3.61 -3.74 3.17
N VAL A 9 4.12 -3.55 4.39
CA VAL A 9 3.35 -3.48 5.65
C VAL A 9 3.41 -2.10 6.30
N GLY A 10 4.19 -1.19 5.72
CA GLY A 10 4.32 0.17 6.20
C GLY A 10 3.06 1.01 6.08
N GLU A 11 3.11 2.19 6.69
CA GLU A 11 2.04 3.17 6.60
C GLU A 11 2.03 3.84 5.22
N ILE A 12 0.84 4.10 4.70
CA ILE A 12 0.62 4.94 3.52
C ILE A 12 -0.17 6.15 3.99
N ILE A 13 0.39 7.33 3.79
CA ILE A 13 -0.18 8.59 4.24
C ILE A 13 -0.64 9.44 3.06
N THR A 14 -1.59 10.32 3.31
CA THR A 14 -2.09 11.29 2.33
C THR A 14 -1.18 12.51 2.23
N ASP A 15 -1.36 13.29 1.17
CA ASP A 15 -0.72 14.60 0.95
C ASP A 15 -0.84 15.54 2.16
N VAL A 16 -2.01 15.60 2.79
CA VAL A 16 -2.25 16.43 3.98
C VAL A 16 -1.41 15.97 5.18
N GLU A 17 -1.32 14.65 5.39
CA GLU A 17 -0.53 14.07 6.48
C GLU A 17 0.97 14.25 6.23
N TYR A 18 1.43 14.03 5.00
CA TYR A 18 2.83 14.22 4.59
C TYR A 18 3.30 15.65 4.85
N HIS A 19 2.56 16.64 4.35
CA HIS A 19 2.88 18.05 4.58
C HIS A 19 2.72 18.45 6.06
N GLY A 20 1.79 17.82 6.78
CA GLY A 20 1.63 17.99 8.23
C GLY A 20 2.86 17.55 9.04
N LEU A 21 3.68 16.64 8.50
CA LEU A 21 4.94 16.19 9.10
C LEU A 21 6.15 17.07 8.72
N GLY A 22 5.97 18.07 7.84
CA GLY A 22 7.04 18.97 7.41
C GLY A 22 7.95 18.39 6.33
N ASP A 23 7.36 17.74 5.32
CA ASP A 23 8.04 17.21 4.13
C ASP A 23 9.18 16.23 4.44
N PRO A 24 8.90 15.12 5.15
CA PRO A 24 9.94 14.17 5.55
C PRO A 24 10.62 13.49 4.34
N GLU A 25 11.95 13.41 4.36
CA GLU A 25 12.76 12.78 3.28
C GLU A 25 12.58 11.26 3.18
N ALA A 26 12.07 10.60 4.23
CA ALA A 26 11.96 9.14 4.32
C ALA A 26 10.71 8.57 3.62
N PHE A 27 10.05 9.35 2.77
CA PHE A 27 8.82 8.96 2.07
C PHE A 27 8.96 9.15 0.56
N LEU A 28 8.27 8.30 -0.20
CA LEU A 28 8.13 8.41 -1.66
C LEU A 28 6.69 8.61 -2.04
N GLU A 29 6.46 9.43 -3.06
CA GLU A 29 5.15 9.58 -3.69
C GLU A 29 4.77 8.29 -4.42
N VAL A 30 3.57 7.79 -4.13
CA VAL A 30 2.97 6.63 -4.78
C VAL A 30 2.28 7.11 -6.05
N HIS A 31 2.78 6.66 -7.19
CA HIS A 31 2.17 6.95 -8.48
C HIS A 31 1.07 5.93 -8.78
N MET A 32 -0.14 6.43 -9.04
CA MET A 32 -1.30 5.62 -9.41
C MET A 32 -1.54 5.72 -10.92
N ASP A 33 -2.05 4.64 -11.51
CA ASP A 33 -2.43 4.60 -12.94
C ASP A 33 -3.65 5.49 -13.26
N VAL A 34 -4.33 5.98 -12.22
CA VAL A 34 -5.47 6.88 -12.31
C VAL A 34 -5.12 8.25 -11.76
N GLU A 35 -5.67 9.30 -12.37
CA GLU A 35 -5.50 10.66 -11.88
C GLU A 35 -6.35 10.85 -10.61
N LEU A 36 -5.68 11.15 -9.49
CA LEU A 36 -6.32 11.38 -8.20
C LEU A 36 -6.22 12.86 -7.82
N PRO A 37 -7.23 13.41 -7.12
CA PRO A 37 -7.19 14.79 -6.63
C PRO A 37 -6.28 14.97 -5.39
N PHE A 38 -5.54 13.93 -5.01
CA PHE A 38 -4.61 13.90 -3.88
C PHE A 38 -3.44 12.96 -4.21
N ARG A 39 -2.36 13.10 -3.44
CA ARG A 39 -1.20 12.20 -3.49
C ARG A 39 -1.21 11.26 -2.30
N LEU A 40 -0.55 10.12 -2.50
CA LEU A 40 -0.28 9.14 -1.46
C LEU A 40 1.24 9.00 -1.32
N TYR A 41 1.70 8.72 -0.11
CA TYR A 41 3.11 8.58 0.19
C TYR A 41 3.36 7.31 0.99
N CYS A 42 4.39 6.55 0.64
CA CYS A 42 4.84 5.37 1.38
C CYS A 42 6.20 5.66 2.04
N ARG A 43 6.46 5.05 3.20
CA ARG A 43 7.74 5.14 3.89
C ARG A 43 8.75 4.19 3.26
N MET A 44 10.03 4.57 3.28
CA MET A 44 11.13 3.79 2.71
C MET A 44 11.88 2.92 3.73
N GLY A 45 11.32 2.64 4.90
CA GLY A 45 11.98 1.85 5.93
C GLY A 45 12.10 0.39 5.52
N ASN A 46 13.19 -0.29 5.89
CA ASN A 46 13.31 -1.74 5.68
C ASN A 46 12.29 -2.51 6.54
N GLU A 47 11.89 -1.93 7.67
CA GLU A 47 10.86 -2.42 8.58
C GLU A 47 9.44 -2.37 7.97
N ASP A 48 9.26 -1.63 6.86
CA ASP A 48 7.99 -1.53 6.15
C ASP A 48 7.77 -2.67 5.15
N TRP A 49 8.71 -3.61 5.06
CA TRP A 49 8.68 -4.72 4.13
C TRP A 49 8.81 -6.05 4.87
N GLU A 50 7.88 -6.96 4.59
CA GLU A 50 7.86 -8.28 5.19
C GLU A 50 7.90 -9.36 4.09
N GLU A 51 8.74 -10.37 4.27
CA GLU A 51 8.73 -11.53 3.40
C GLU A 51 7.64 -12.51 3.82
N VAL A 52 6.70 -12.79 2.92
CA VAL A 52 5.63 -13.75 3.14
C VAL A 52 5.78 -14.97 2.24
N SER A 53 5.32 -16.12 2.72
CA SER A 53 5.22 -17.34 1.91
C SER A 53 4.10 -17.22 0.87
N GLU A 54 4.08 -18.14 -0.08
CA GLU A 54 3.03 -18.19 -1.11
C GLU A 54 1.62 -18.37 -0.52
N GLN A 55 1.47 -19.19 0.52
CA GLN A 55 0.18 -19.41 1.17
C GLN A 55 -0.30 -18.15 1.90
N GLU A 56 0.57 -17.53 2.69
CA GLU A 56 0.27 -16.26 3.39
C GLU A 56 -0.05 -15.15 2.40
N ARG A 57 0.67 -15.06 1.28
CA ARG A 57 0.37 -14.12 0.20
C ARG A 57 -1.06 -14.26 -0.32
N LEU A 58 -1.53 -15.48 -0.59
CA LEU A 58 -2.88 -15.71 -1.09
C LEU A 58 -3.94 -15.31 -0.06
N GLU A 59 -3.71 -15.62 1.21
CA GLU A 59 -4.60 -15.22 2.32
C GLU A 59 -4.65 -13.69 2.49
N LEU A 60 -3.51 -13.01 2.40
CA LEU A 60 -3.44 -11.55 2.48
C LEU A 60 -4.13 -10.88 1.30
N ILE A 61 -3.98 -11.41 0.07
CA ILE A 61 -4.69 -10.89 -1.11
C ILE A 61 -6.20 -10.96 -0.90
N ASP A 62 -6.73 -12.09 -0.45
CA ASP A 62 -8.17 -12.26 -0.20
C ASP A 62 -8.68 -11.27 0.86
N GLN A 63 -7.97 -11.14 1.98
CA GLN A 63 -8.31 -10.20 3.05
C GLN A 63 -8.29 -8.74 2.58
N LEU A 64 -7.28 -8.35 1.79
CA LEU A 64 -7.17 -7.00 1.26
C LEU A 64 -8.25 -6.72 0.21
N GLN A 65 -8.59 -7.68 -0.64
CA GLN A 65 -9.69 -7.56 -1.60
C GLN A 65 -11.05 -7.41 -0.90
N ASP A 66 -11.34 -8.22 0.12
CA ASP A 66 -12.55 -8.08 0.94
C ASP A 66 -12.60 -6.70 1.62
N LYS A 67 -11.49 -6.27 2.23
CA LYS A 67 -11.39 -4.95 2.86
C LYS A 67 -11.60 -3.82 1.86
N LYS A 68 -11.00 -3.92 0.67
CA LYS A 68 -11.12 -2.93 -0.40
C LYS A 68 -12.55 -2.81 -0.91
N SER A 69 -13.28 -3.92 -0.99
CA SER A 69 -14.68 -3.94 -1.44
C SER A 69 -15.62 -3.07 -0.59
N LYS A 70 -15.22 -2.76 0.66
CA LYS A 70 -15.97 -1.94 1.62
C LYS A 70 -15.78 -0.44 1.41
N PHE A 71 -14.83 -0.02 0.58
CA PHE A 71 -14.55 1.39 0.30
C PHE A 71 -14.99 1.76 -1.12
N SER A 72 -15.46 3.00 -1.28
CA SER A 72 -15.74 3.56 -2.60
C SER A 72 -14.47 4.12 -3.24
N LYS A 73 -14.46 4.26 -4.57
CA LYS A 73 -13.39 4.94 -5.32
C LYS A 73 -13.21 6.43 -4.99
N SER A 74 -14.11 7.02 -4.21
CA SER A 74 -13.96 8.39 -3.70
C SER A 74 -13.17 8.45 -2.39
N ASP A 75 -12.92 7.30 -1.77
CA ASP A 75 -12.20 7.18 -0.50
C ASP A 75 -10.73 6.86 -0.78
N TYR A 76 -9.80 7.63 -0.21
CA TYR A 76 -8.37 7.41 -0.42
C TYR A 76 -7.93 6.00 0.01
N ARG A 77 -8.61 5.40 1.00
CA ARG A 77 -8.33 4.06 1.50
C ARG A 77 -8.51 2.99 0.43
N PHE A 78 -9.37 3.23 -0.56
CA PHE A 78 -9.50 2.33 -1.71
C PHE A 78 -8.17 2.20 -2.47
N TYR A 79 -7.49 3.33 -2.70
CA TYR A 79 -6.23 3.42 -3.44
C TYR A 79 -5.02 3.01 -2.60
N THR A 80 -5.05 3.29 -1.29
CA THR A 80 -4.11 2.71 -0.33
C THR A 80 -4.13 1.17 -0.40
N LEU A 81 -5.32 0.56 -0.47
CA LEU A 81 -5.45 -0.89 -0.60
C LEU A 81 -5.01 -1.42 -1.97
N ASP A 82 -5.17 -0.64 -3.04
CA ASP A 82 -4.57 -0.96 -4.34
C ASP A 82 -3.05 -1.12 -4.26
N PHE A 83 -2.37 -0.22 -3.55
CA PHE A 83 -0.93 -0.31 -3.36
C PHE A 83 -0.53 -1.58 -2.60
N TYR A 84 -1.20 -1.88 -1.47
CA TYR A 84 -0.93 -3.09 -0.70
C TYR A 84 -1.12 -4.35 -1.55
N LEU A 85 -2.22 -4.43 -2.32
CA LEU A 85 -2.47 -5.52 -3.25
C LEU A 85 -1.39 -5.62 -4.34
N ALA A 86 -0.94 -4.49 -4.88
CA ALA A 86 0.13 -4.45 -5.89
C ALA A 86 1.46 -5.01 -5.35
N SER A 87 1.81 -4.71 -4.09
CA SER A 87 3.02 -5.24 -3.45
C SER A 87 3.01 -6.77 -3.37
N LEU A 88 1.81 -7.35 -3.18
CA LEU A 88 1.59 -8.79 -3.22
C LEU A 88 1.32 -9.31 -4.64
N GLY A 89 1.31 -8.50 -5.70
CA GLY A 89 0.94 -8.92 -7.05
C GLY A 89 -0.49 -9.50 -7.13
N GLY A 90 -1.43 -8.94 -6.36
CA GLY A 90 -2.85 -9.29 -6.34
C GLY A 90 -3.74 -8.40 -7.22
N LEU A 91 -3.14 -7.66 -8.15
CA LEU A 91 -3.82 -6.85 -9.18
C LEU A 91 -4.24 -7.69 -10.38
#